data_AF-A0A7S3L2Y2-F1
#
_entry.id   AF-A0A7S3L2Y2-F1
#
_cell.length_a   1.000
_cell.length_b   1.000
_cell.length_c   1.000
_cell.angle_alpha   90.00
_cell.angle_beta   90.00
_cell.angle_gamma   90.00
#
_symmetry.space_group_name_H-M   'P 1'
#
loop_
_entity.id
_entity.type
_entity.pdbx_description
1 polymer ?
#
loop_
_entity_poly.entity_id
_entity_poly.type
_entity_poly.pdbx_seq_one_letter_code
_entity_poly.pdbx_strand_id
1 'polypeptide(L)'
;IIDEGIDFTKNFVILRGESRDNTILFFPKHMNEIQGTRTTKNDTPFITFFEGEHRGIENLSLILRDEQKGTGYWQDHDCVKECALHWYYSGETMIEMRKEQNSWMRDIYIKNANHAIKIVGLGTTQISVINVVLDQFIDRKVGKDGDGHMGVKVGDGATHVLVHNLWITGTWAHDLAIMGTKNSVFSRIKGENVELDHHARNYAGSNLYTEVDTGIGGRGYGGASNNQDETYWGIKGIREATYLPSRSRSTLVGIHTSEPTSIGAYWHHETIDPDSLSPLNIWTAQMTYMNKYVPDDKTLTLPPPLPWVRRLLPTEDAYTRDRSNFTNYGYNPSMVISSRQYNAYLKYDLSGVDFDQSSKATLKIWVERVKKIFGVQLFEVADPSSWFESTLVAGTKPTTGDIIPFDCYPTCDAIYIDPADHTPGYVELDITAHVNKFLGGQDKIMSLLIIGGGALDRGTIMSFPSKESGNPPQLVIHEFYDTVPPPHQPMDLTATSGASHITVDWADNDDDDLASYNVYRHDDTTDVFKLEAMGLTSSEYTDYVVWEGVTYTYVVTAVDIAGTESIVSQSVSAALSTVVTIVLPPSEEPPT
;
A
#
# COMPACT_ATOMS: atom_id res chain seq x y z
N ILE A 1 0.66 -15.77 11.76
CA ILE A 1 0.36 -15.41 10.36
C ILE A 1 -0.92 -16.15 9.99
N ILE A 2 -1.74 -15.61 9.09
CA ILE A 2 -3.09 -16.14 8.79
C ILE A 2 -3.01 -17.05 7.54
N ASP A 3 -3.30 -18.33 7.70
CA ASP A 3 -3.21 -19.41 6.70
C ASP A 3 -4.58 -19.84 6.12
N GLU A 4 -5.66 -19.20 6.57
CA GLU A 4 -7.00 -19.30 6.00
C GLU A 4 -7.69 -17.93 5.99
N GLY A 5 -8.73 -17.76 5.17
CA GLY A 5 -9.57 -16.56 5.30
C GLY A 5 -10.19 -16.50 6.69
N ILE A 6 -10.13 -15.35 7.37
CA ILE A 6 -10.78 -15.17 8.67
C ILE A 6 -12.26 -14.91 8.41
N ASP A 7 -13.06 -15.97 8.52
CA ASP A 7 -14.51 -15.90 8.39
C ASP A 7 -15.16 -15.81 9.78
N PHE A 8 -15.72 -14.65 10.10
CA PHE A 8 -16.55 -14.53 11.29
C PHE A 8 -17.91 -15.19 11.01
N THR A 9 -18.21 -16.28 11.71
CA THR A 9 -19.51 -16.99 11.61
C THR A 9 -20.39 -16.80 12.83
N LYS A 10 -19.85 -16.25 13.93
CA LYS A 10 -20.56 -15.97 15.19
C LYS A 10 -20.79 -14.47 15.36
N ASN A 11 -21.94 -14.11 15.92
CA ASN A 11 -22.24 -12.74 16.36
C ASN A 11 -21.53 -12.42 17.69
N PHE A 12 -21.42 -11.13 18.02
CA PHE A 12 -20.81 -10.65 19.27
C PHE A 12 -19.34 -11.06 19.44
N VAL A 13 -18.57 -10.94 18.37
CA VAL A 13 -17.13 -11.30 18.34
C VAL A 13 -16.30 -10.11 17.91
N ILE A 14 -15.15 -9.94 18.57
CA ILE A 14 -14.20 -8.88 18.25
C ILE A 14 -12.83 -9.52 18.03
N LEU A 15 -12.23 -9.28 16.87
CA LEU A 15 -10.80 -9.46 16.68
C LEU A 15 -10.07 -8.22 17.16
N ARG A 16 -9.28 -8.37 18.23
CA ARG A 16 -8.62 -7.26 18.90
C ARG A 16 -7.13 -7.55 19.05
N GLY A 17 -6.30 -6.62 18.59
CA GLY A 17 -4.89 -6.58 18.97
C GLY A 17 -4.66 -5.82 20.28
N GLU A 18 -3.46 -5.99 20.84
CA GLU A 18 -3.03 -5.25 22.03
C GLU A 18 -2.84 -3.77 21.71
N SER A 19 -2.23 -3.47 20.57
CA SER A 19 -2.09 -2.13 20.04
C SER A 19 -1.96 -2.15 18.52
N ARG A 20 -2.43 -1.09 17.85
CA ARG A 20 -2.33 -0.95 16.39
C ARG A 20 -0.89 -1.11 15.90
N ASP A 21 0.05 -0.51 16.61
CA ASP A 21 1.44 -0.38 16.17
C ASP A 21 2.29 -1.62 16.55
N ASN A 22 1.86 -2.43 17.52
CA ASN A 22 2.60 -3.63 17.96
C ASN A 22 1.94 -4.96 17.55
N THR A 23 0.63 -4.99 17.31
CA THR A 23 -0.07 -6.19 16.84
C THR A 23 -0.14 -6.16 15.32
N ILE A 24 0.76 -6.88 14.66
CA ILE A 24 0.87 -6.92 13.21
C ILE A 24 0.48 -8.32 12.71
N LEU A 25 -0.53 -8.36 11.83
CA LEU A 25 -0.88 -9.55 11.07
C LEU A 25 -0.34 -9.41 9.65
N PHE A 26 0.53 -10.34 9.27
CA PHE A 26 1.03 -10.48 7.92
C PHE A 26 0.10 -11.39 7.11
N PHE A 27 -0.11 -11.05 5.84
CA PHE A 27 -0.92 -11.82 4.90
C PHE A 27 -0.07 -12.18 3.67
N PRO A 28 -0.33 -13.34 3.03
CA PRO A 28 0.31 -13.69 1.76
C PRO A 28 -0.07 -12.69 0.67
N LYS A 29 0.58 -12.81 -0.49
CA LYS A 29 0.31 -11.94 -1.63
C LYS A 29 -1.05 -12.27 -2.26
N HIS A 30 -1.40 -13.55 -2.29
CA HIS A 30 -2.64 -14.06 -2.83
C HIS A 30 -3.36 -15.08 -1.92
N MET A 31 -4.69 -15.04 -1.87
CA MET A 31 -5.59 -16.02 -1.23
C MET A 31 -5.43 -17.43 -1.83
N ASN A 32 -4.99 -17.53 -3.09
CA ASN A 32 -4.76 -18.84 -3.72
C ASN A 32 -3.52 -19.56 -3.18
N GLU A 33 -2.58 -18.85 -2.53
CA GLU A 33 -1.42 -19.43 -1.85
C GLU A 33 -1.83 -20.28 -0.63
N ILE A 34 -3.05 -20.04 -0.12
CA ILE A 34 -3.60 -20.72 1.05
C ILE A 34 -4.83 -21.60 0.73
N GLN A 35 -5.61 -21.33 -0.34
CA GLN A 35 -6.84 -22.10 -0.64
C GLN A 35 -6.80 -23.02 -1.88
N GLY A 36 -5.67 -23.12 -2.59
CA GLY A 36 -5.31 -24.23 -3.50
C GLY A 36 -6.15 -24.51 -4.76
N THR A 37 -7.40 -24.05 -4.92
CA THR A 37 -8.22 -24.37 -6.12
C THR A 37 -9.26 -23.33 -6.57
N ARG A 38 -9.39 -22.15 -5.94
CA ARG A 38 -10.26 -21.10 -6.49
C ARG A 38 -9.59 -20.44 -7.69
N THR A 39 -10.04 -20.81 -8.89
CA THR A 39 -9.77 -20.05 -10.11
C THR A 39 -10.17 -18.59 -9.88
N THR A 40 -9.17 -17.72 -9.78
CA THR A 40 -8.98 -16.29 -10.15
C THR A 40 -10.15 -15.34 -10.46
N LYS A 41 -11.41 -15.77 -10.35
CA LYS A 41 -12.61 -15.04 -10.78
C LYS A 41 -13.42 -14.42 -9.64
N ASN A 42 -13.16 -14.79 -8.39
CA ASN A 42 -13.93 -14.28 -7.25
C ASN A 42 -13.01 -13.52 -6.31
N ASP A 43 -13.21 -12.21 -6.29
CA ASP A 43 -12.86 -11.21 -5.28
C ASP A 43 -13.08 -11.75 -3.84
N THR A 44 -12.15 -12.57 -3.35
CA THR A 44 -12.27 -13.28 -2.07
C THR A 44 -11.57 -12.45 -1.00
N PRO A 45 -12.25 -12.08 0.09
CA PRO A 45 -11.64 -11.32 1.18
C PRO A 45 -10.72 -12.18 2.06
N PHE A 46 -9.66 -11.57 2.60
CA PHE A 46 -8.84 -12.17 3.67
C PHE A 46 -9.58 -12.19 5.00
N ILE A 47 -10.39 -11.17 5.28
CA ILE A 47 -11.23 -11.08 6.47
C ILE A 47 -12.67 -10.83 6.03
N THR A 48 -13.57 -11.77 6.37
CA THR A 48 -14.98 -11.72 5.97
C THR A 48 -15.90 -11.60 7.18
N PHE A 49 -16.75 -10.58 7.15
CA PHE A 49 -17.94 -10.49 7.97
C PHE A 49 -19.16 -10.66 7.06
N PHE A 50 -19.78 -11.84 7.10
CA PHE A 50 -20.93 -12.17 6.28
C PHE A 50 -22.16 -12.51 7.14
N GLU A 51 -23.31 -11.91 6.81
CA GLU A 51 -24.63 -12.22 7.40
C GLU A 51 -24.65 -12.31 8.93
N GLY A 52 -24.13 -11.30 9.63
CA GLY A 52 -24.11 -11.28 11.09
C GLY A 52 -24.27 -9.88 11.69
N GLU A 53 -24.06 -9.81 13.00
CA GLU A 53 -24.19 -8.57 13.73
C GLU A 53 -23.27 -8.46 14.95
N HIS A 54 -23.00 -7.21 15.35
CA HIS A 54 -22.24 -6.86 16.56
C HIS A 54 -20.82 -7.43 16.54
N ARG A 55 -20.12 -7.23 15.42
CA ARG A 55 -18.75 -7.72 15.23
C ARG A 55 -17.75 -6.59 15.07
N GLY A 56 -16.54 -6.82 15.54
CA GLY A 56 -15.51 -5.79 15.60
C GLY A 56 -14.15 -6.27 15.09
N ILE A 57 -13.40 -5.36 14.49
CA ILE A 57 -11.95 -5.49 14.32
C ILE A 57 -11.27 -4.22 14.85
N GLU A 58 -10.26 -4.37 15.70
CA GLU A 58 -9.62 -3.21 16.32
C GLU A 58 -8.18 -3.41 16.80
N ASN A 59 -7.46 -2.28 16.92
CA ASN A 59 -6.13 -2.18 17.52
C ASN A 59 -5.09 -3.10 16.90
N LEU A 60 -5.01 -3.18 15.58
CA LEU A 60 -4.02 -4.01 14.88
C LEU A 60 -3.65 -3.46 13.51
N SER A 61 -2.52 -3.93 12.99
CA SER A 61 -2.01 -3.67 11.65
C SER A 61 -2.21 -4.89 10.75
N LEU A 62 -2.65 -4.67 9.53
CA LEU A 62 -2.84 -5.68 8.47
C LEU A 62 -1.88 -5.36 7.33
N ILE A 63 -0.86 -6.19 7.13
CA ILE A 63 0.19 -5.95 6.15
C ILE A 63 0.20 -7.10 5.14
N LEU A 64 -0.10 -6.81 3.86
CA LEU A 64 0.02 -7.80 2.80
C LEU A 64 1.45 -7.82 2.26
N ARG A 65 1.99 -9.04 2.06
CA ARG A 65 3.24 -9.25 1.32
C ARG A 65 3.12 -8.67 -0.09
N ASP A 66 4.25 -8.19 -0.60
CA ASP A 66 4.33 -7.30 -1.76
C ASP A 66 3.44 -7.75 -2.94
N GLU A 67 2.42 -6.94 -3.24
CA GLU A 67 1.61 -7.09 -4.46
C GLU A 67 2.35 -6.34 -5.57
N GLN A 68 3.58 -6.74 -5.88
CA GLN A 68 4.16 -6.33 -7.15
C GLN A 68 3.32 -6.95 -8.24
N LYS A 69 2.97 -6.13 -9.24
CA LYS A 69 2.43 -6.57 -10.53
C LYS A 69 2.98 -7.95 -10.90
N GLY A 70 2.18 -8.99 -10.67
CA GLY A 70 2.42 -10.25 -11.34
C GLY A 70 2.18 -9.97 -12.82
N THR A 71 3.16 -10.28 -13.67
CA THR A 71 2.93 -10.41 -15.10
C THR A 71 1.72 -11.33 -15.28
N GLY A 72 0.61 -10.80 -15.79
CA GLY A 72 -0.60 -11.57 -16.05
C GLY A 72 -1.91 -11.05 -15.44
N TYR A 73 -1.89 -10.10 -14.49
CA TYR A 73 -3.15 -9.69 -13.84
C TYR A 73 -3.79 -8.41 -14.37
N TRP A 74 -3.05 -7.58 -15.13
CA TRP A 74 -3.57 -6.26 -15.50
C TRP A 74 -3.29 -5.70 -16.88
N GLN A 75 -2.57 -6.41 -17.77
CA GLN A 75 -2.50 -6.10 -19.22
C GLN A 75 -1.56 -7.05 -20.00
N ASP A 76 -1.68 -8.37 -19.83
CA ASP A 76 -0.94 -9.31 -20.71
C ASP A 76 -1.73 -10.56 -21.08
N HIS A 77 -3.05 -10.40 -21.21
CA HIS A 77 -3.84 -11.30 -22.02
C HIS A 77 -4.29 -10.53 -23.25
N ASP A 78 -4.06 -11.12 -24.42
CA ASP A 78 -4.67 -10.82 -25.72
C ASP A 78 -6.22 -10.86 -25.66
N CYS A 79 -6.85 -10.04 -24.82
CA CYS A 79 -8.29 -9.85 -24.81
C CYS A 79 -8.63 -8.59 -25.60
N VAL A 80 -8.40 -8.68 -26.90
CA VAL A 80 -8.85 -7.71 -27.88
C VAL A 80 -10.39 -7.83 -27.96
N LYS A 81 -11.10 -7.00 -27.17
CA LYS A 81 -12.50 -6.54 -27.32
C LYS A 81 -13.53 -6.90 -26.24
N GLU A 82 -13.32 -7.86 -25.32
CA GLU A 82 -14.40 -8.25 -24.38
C GLU A 82 -14.29 -7.68 -22.96
N CYS A 83 -13.14 -7.16 -22.53
CA CYS A 83 -12.95 -6.56 -21.20
C CYS A 83 -13.38 -5.09 -21.08
N ALA A 84 -14.25 -4.58 -21.98
CA ALA A 84 -14.69 -3.18 -21.99
C ALA A 84 -15.61 -2.77 -20.81
N LEU A 85 -15.64 -3.55 -19.73
CA LEU A 85 -16.48 -3.32 -18.57
C LEU A 85 -15.60 -3.15 -17.33
N HIS A 86 -15.66 -1.95 -16.75
CA HIS A 86 -14.97 -1.44 -15.56
C HIS A 86 -15.25 -2.22 -14.24
N TRP A 87 -15.79 -3.44 -14.31
CA TRP A 87 -16.43 -4.14 -13.18
C TRP A 87 -15.94 -5.58 -12.95
N TYR A 88 -14.96 -6.07 -13.72
CA TYR A 88 -14.44 -7.45 -13.66
C TYR A 88 -13.01 -7.53 -13.11
N TYR A 89 -12.67 -6.58 -12.25
CA TYR A 89 -11.32 -6.37 -11.81
C TYR A 89 -10.97 -7.25 -10.62
N SER A 90 -10.13 -8.25 -10.89
CA SER A 90 -9.71 -9.29 -9.98
C SER A 90 -8.51 -8.85 -9.15
N GLY A 91 -8.72 -8.69 -7.85
CA GLY A 91 -7.68 -8.72 -6.84
C GLY A 91 -8.34 -8.75 -5.46
N GLU A 92 -7.57 -9.11 -4.45
CA GLU A 92 -8.16 -9.55 -3.18
C GLU A 92 -8.53 -8.37 -2.29
N THR A 93 -9.51 -8.62 -1.44
CA THR A 93 -9.99 -7.63 -0.47
C THR A 93 -9.40 -7.94 0.89
N MET A 94 -8.84 -6.94 1.58
CA MET A 94 -8.34 -7.16 2.94
C MET A 94 -9.50 -7.40 3.92
N ILE A 95 -10.47 -6.48 3.99
CA ILE A 95 -11.68 -6.68 4.81
C ILE A 95 -12.95 -6.47 3.98
N GLU A 96 -13.86 -7.44 4.00
CA GLU A 96 -15.23 -7.28 3.49
C GLU A 96 -16.27 -7.44 4.61
N MET A 97 -17.18 -6.47 4.70
CA MET A 97 -18.42 -6.55 5.46
C MET A 97 -19.61 -6.60 4.49
N ARG A 98 -20.32 -7.73 4.47
CA ARG A 98 -21.44 -7.98 3.56
C ARG A 98 -22.64 -8.56 4.29
N LYS A 99 -23.81 -7.94 4.09
CA LYS A 99 -25.04 -8.17 4.87
C LYS A 99 -24.80 -8.07 6.38
N GLU A 100 -23.88 -7.20 6.77
CA GLU A 100 -23.41 -7.04 8.14
C GLU A 100 -24.14 -5.91 8.85
N GLN A 101 -24.46 -6.09 10.14
CA GLN A 101 -25.22 -5.10 10.91
C GLN A 101 -24.57 -4.74 12.24
N ASN A 102 -24.63 -3.47 12.67
CA ASN A 102 -24.18 -3.04 14.00
C ASN A 102 -22.70 -3.39 14.31
N SER A 103 -21.84 -3.32 13.30
CA SER A 103 -20.44 -3.77 13.38
C SER A 103 -19.46 -2.63 13.17
N TRP A 104 -18.20 -2.83 13.54
CA TRP A 104 -17.21 -1.75 13.52
C TRP A 104 -15.80 -2.19 13.17
N MET A 105 -15.03 -1.23 12.68
CA MET A 105 -13.59 -1.27 12.53
C MET A 105 -13.03 -0.04 13.24
N ARG A 106 -12.04 -0.19 14.12
CA ARG A 106 -11.39 0.99 14.71
C ARG A 106 -9.92 0.83 15.01
N ASP A 107 -9.17 1.92 14.88
CA ASP A 107 -7.75 1.96 15.23
C ASP A 107 -6.95 0.88 14.49
N ILE A 108 -7.14 0.83 13.16
CA ILE A 108 -6.48 -0.13 12.28
C ILE A 108 -5.55 0.55 11.26
N TYR A 109 -4.46 -0.13 10.92
CA TYR A 109 -3.57 0.24 9.83
C TYR A 109 -3.63 -0.86 8.78
N ILE A 110 -3.87 -0.51 7.51
CA ILE A 110 -3.88 -1.46 6.39
C ILE A 110 -2.80 -1.01 5.41
N LYS A 111 -1.87 -1.91 5.11
CA LYS A 111 -0.82 -1.66 4.12
C LYS A 111 -0.95 -2.62 2.96
N ASN A 112 -0.82 -2.05 1.75
CA ASN A 112 -0.57 -2.80 0.53
C ASN A 112 -1.74 -3.68 0.02
N ALA A 113 -2.99 -3.28 0.29
CA ALA A 113 -4.17 -4.01 -0.18
C ALA A 113 -4.64 -3.53 -1.56
N ASN A 114 -4.97 -4.44 -2.48
CA ASN A 114 -5.64 -4.09 -3.74
C ASN A 114 -7.02 -3.47 -3.50
N HIS A 115 -7.86 -4.13 -2.68
CA HIS A 115 -9.01 -3.50 -2.06
C HIS A 115 -8.84 -3.50 -0.53
N ALA A 116 -8.72 -2.34 0.11
CA ALA A 116 -8.49 -2.32 1.55
C ALA A 116 -9.75 -2.64 2.35
N ILE A 117 -10.84 -1.90 2.12
CA ILE A 117 -12.10 -2.07 2.87
C ILE A 117 -13.29 -2.10 1.90
N LYS A 118 -14.12 -3.13 2.01
CA LYS A 118 -15.42 -3.23 1.33
C LYS A 118 -16.56 -3.32 2.32
N ILE A 119 -17.52 -2.41 2.21
CA ILE A 119 -18.78 -2.43 2.96
C ILE A 119 -19.91 -2.46 1.94
N VAL A 120 -20.46 -3.65 1.69
CA VAL A 120 -21.27 -3.89 0.49
C VAL A 120 -22.51 -4.72 0.74
N GLY A 121 -23.51 -4.56 -0.13
CA GLY A 121 -24.66 -5.46 -0.21
C GLY A 121 -25.90 -4.98 0.54
N LEU A 122 -27.07 -5.36 0.01
CA LEU A 122 -28.36 -5.09 0.63
C LEU A 122 -28.44 -5.72 2.02
N GLY A 123 -28.87 -4.94 3.01
CA GLY A 123 -28.94 -5.36 4.40
C GLY A 123 -27.69 -5.02 5.23
N THR A 124 -26.61 -4.56 4.59
CA THR A 124 -25.45 -4.01 5.32
C THR A 124 -25.81 -2.65 5.89
N THR A 125 -25.79 -2.49 7.21
CA THR A 125 -26.19 -1.25 7.86
C THR A 125 -25.54 -1.02 9.22
N GLN A 126 -25.47 0.24 9.66
CA GLN A 126 -24.94 0.60 10.98
C GLN A 126 -23.50 0.11 11.17
N ILE A 127 -22.65 0.37 10.17
CA ILE A 127 -21.23 0.04 10.19
C ILE A 127 -20.43 1.29 10.52
N SER A 128 -19.45 1.19 11.41
CA SER A 128 -18.51 2.29 11.68
C SER A 128 -17.07 1.91 11.37
N VAL A 129 -16.33 2.82 10.74
CA VAL A 129 -14.91 2.73 10.41
C VAL A 129 -14.27 3.97 10.98
N ILE A 130 -13.48 3.81 12.05
CA ILE A 130 -13.00 4.94 12.86
C ILE A 130 -11.48 4.84 13.04
N ASN A 131 -10.74 5.94 12.85
CA ASN A 131 -9.29 5.99 13.08
C ASN A 131 -8.52 4.98 12.23
N VAL A 132 -8.65 5.08 10.91
CA VAL A 132 -8.04 4.12 9.96
C VAL A 132 -6.95 4.80 9.14
N VAL A 133 -5.83 4.10 8.96
CA VAL A 133 -4.76 4.52 8.06
C VAL A 133 -4.64 3.50 6.93
N LEU A 134 -4.75 3.98 5.69
CA LEU A 134 -4.53 3.19 4.48
C LEU A 134 -3.22 3.60 3.83
N ASP A 135 -2.31 2.65 3.69
CA ASP A 135 -0.94 2.88 3.22
C ASP A 135 -0.55 1.90 2.11
N GLN A 136 0.48 2.26 1.37
CA GLN A 136 1.04 1.49 0.26
C GLN A 136 2.57 1.44 0.39
N PHE A 137 3.22 0.52 -0.31
CA PHE A 137 4.69 0.60 -0.43
C PHE A 137 5.06 1.80 -1.29
N ILE A 138 6.15 2.47 -0.92
CA ILE A 138 6.63 3.68 -1.64
C ILE A 138 7.06 3.40 -3.07
N ASP A 139 7.44 2.16 -3.38
CA ASP A 139 7.89 1.71 -4.70
C ASP A 139 6.76 1.04 -5.50
N ARG A 140 5.51 1.06 -4.99
CA ARG A 140 4.36 0.54 -5.75
C ARG A 140 4.14 1.48 -6.96
N LYS A 141 4.11 0.88 -8.16
CA LYS A 141 4.05 1.62 -9.44
C LYS A 141 2.70 2.31 -9.62
N VAL A 142 2.64 3.60 -9.29
CA VAL A 142 1.51 4.50 -9.58
C VAL A 142 1.21 4.48 -11.09
N GLY A 143 0.26 3.65 -11.51
CA GLY A 143 -0.21 3.59 -12.89
C GLY A 143 -1.33 4.60 -13.15
N LYS A 144 -1.75 4.72 -14.41
CA LYS A 144 -2.94 5.52 -14.82
C LYS A 144 -4.22 5.18 -14.02
N ASP A 145 -4.23 4.00 -13.39
CA ASP A 145 -5.34 3.44 -12.62
C ASP A 145 -4.95 3.15 -11.15
N GLY A 146 -3.92 3.80 -10.57
CA GLY A 146 -3.55 3.69 -9.13
C GLY A 146 -2.86 2.38 -8.67
N ASP A 147 -2.44 2.35 -7.40
CA ASP A 147 -1.69 1.27 -6.72
C ASP A 147 -2.59 0.28 -5.98
N GLY A 148 -3.65 -0.16 -6.65
CA GLY A 148 -4.72 -0.98 -6.09
C GLY A 148 -6.06 -0.44 -6.56
N HIS A 149 -7.09 -1.27 -6.66
CA HIS A 149 -8.34 -0.86 -7.27
C HIS A 149 -9.20 0.06 -6.38
N MET A 150 -9.39 -0.26 -5.08
CA MET A 150 -10.23 0.58 -4.19
C MET A 150 -9.69 0.68 -2.77
N GLY A 151 -9.54 1.91 -2.24
CA GLY A 151 -9.19 2.12 -0.84
C GLY A 151 -10.35 1.71 0.06
N VAL A 152 -11.39 2.55 0.13
CA VAL A 152 -12.64 2.25 0.83
C VAL A 152 -13.79 2.21 -0.17
N LYS A 153 -14.39 1.04 -0.36
CA LYS A 153 -15.64 0.87 -1.10
C LYS A 153 -16.81 0.79 -0.14
N VAL A 154 -17.79 1.66 -0.31
CA VAL A 154 -19.11 1.50 0.32
C VAL A 154 -20.17 1.46 -0.77
N GLY A 155 -20.92 0.37 -0.88
CA GLY A 155 -21.86 0.25 -2.00
C GLY A 155 -22.82 -0.92 -2.00
N ASP A 156 -23.38 -1.17 -3.17
CA ASP A 156 -24.29 -2.28 -3.46
C ASP A 156 -25.49 -2.35 -2.48
N GLY A 157 -25.96 -1.19 -2.00
CA GLY A 157 -27.12 -1.06 -1.11
C GLY A 157 -26.81 -0.94 0.38
N ALA A 158 -25.54 -0.79 0.78
CA ALA A 158 -25.18 -0.48 2.16
C ALA A 158 -25.74 0.89 2.61
N THR A 159 -26.14 1.01 3.87
CA THR A 159 -26.70 2.27 4.43
C THR A 159 -26.21 2.55 5.85
N HIS A 160 -26.34 3.78 6.34
CA HIS A 160 -25.96 4.13 7.72
C HIS A 160 -24.52 3.74 8.06
N VAL A 161 -23.60 3.97 7.13
CA VAL A 161 -22.16 3.75 7.32
C VAL A 161 -21.52 5.03 7.79
N LEU A 162 -20.69 4.95 8.82
CA LEU A 162 -19.82 6.04 9.28
C LEU A 162 -18.38 5.69 8.93
N VAL A 163 -17.74 6.48 8.07
CA VAL A 163 -16.29 6.51 7.92
C VAL A 163 -15.81 7.80 8.56
N HIS A 164 -15.06 7.70 9.65
CA HIS A 164 -14.60 8.86 10.42
C HIS A 164 -13.11 8.78 10.74
N ASN A 165 -12.39 9.87 10.51
CA ASN A 165 -10.95 9.96 10.77
C ASN A 165 -10.17 8.89 9.98
N LEU A 166 -10.09 9.10 8.67
CA LEU A 166 -9.40 8.23 7.71
C LEU A 166 -8.20 8.98 7.11
N TRP A 167 -7.02 8.36 7.16
CA TRP A 167 -5.84 8.88 6.47
C TRP A 167 -5.41 7.95 5.35
N ILE A 168 -5.45 8.46 4.13
CA ILE A 168 -5.07 7.76 2.91
C ILE A 168 -3.67 8.26 2.49
N THR A 169 -2.66 7.46 2.79
CA THR A 169 -1.25 7.74 2.45
C THR A 169 -0.83 7.09 1.13
N GLY A 170 -1.48 5.99 0.74
CA GLY A 170 -1.34 5.42 -0.60
C GLY A 170 -2.23 6.10 -1.64
N THR A 171 -2.14 5.65 -2.90
CA THR A 171 -3.02 6.09 -4.00
C THR A 171 -3.71 4.88 -4.61
N TRP A 172 -5.04 4.79 -4.57
CA TRP A 172 -5.81 3.75 -5.27
C TRP A 172 -6.40 4.28 -6.57
N ALA A 173 -6.88 3.39 -7.46
CA ALA A 173 -7.71 3.75 -8.62
C ALA A 173 -8.93 4.54 -8.17
N HIS A 174 -9.50 4.15 -7.03
CA HIS A 174 -10.61 4.82 -6.36
C HIS A 174 -10.33 4.86 -4.86
N ASP A 175 -9.91 6.01 -4.32
CA ASP A 175 -9.55 6.12 -2.90
C ASP A 175 -10.79 5.93 -2.00
N LEU A 176 -11.86 6.66 -2.30
CA LEU A 176 -13.16 6.52 -1.66
C LEU A 176 -14.23 6.25 -2.73
N ALA A 177 -14.59 4.98 -2.90
CA ALA A 177 -15.47 4.48 -3.95
C ALA A 177 -16.91 4.25 -3.44
N ILE A 178 -17.80 5.22 -3.65
CA ILE A 178 -19.17 5.17 -3.14
C ILE A 178 -20.14 4.75 -4.25
N MET A 179 -20.78 3.59 -4.07
CA MET A 179 -21.51 2.91 -5.14
C MET A 179 -22.94 2.51 -4.74
N GLY A 180 -23.90 3.43 -4.80
CA GLY A 180 -25.31 3.11 -4.46
C GLY A 180 -25.55 2.98 -2.95
N THR A 181 -24.84 3.80 -2.17
CA THR A 181 -24.95 3.93 -0.71
C THR A 181 -25.84 5.10 -0.35
N LYS A 182 -26.54 5.01 0.80
CA LYS A 182 -27.37 6.11 1.33
C LYS A 182 -27.18 6.32 2.83
N ASN A 183 -27.62 7.49 3.31
CA ASN A 183 -27.71 7.84 4.72
C ASN A 183 -26.39 7.63 5.48
N SER A 184 -25.25 7.82 4.80
CA SER A 184 -23.92 7.53 5.32
C SER A 184 -23.10 8.80 5.48
N VAL A 185 -22.09 8.76 6.34
CA VAL A 185 -21.25 9.90 6.68
C VAL A 185 -19.80 9.54 6.45
N PHE A 186 -19.11 10.41 5.70
CA PHE A 186 -17.69 10.36 5.38
C PHE A 186 -17.06 11.62 5.96
N SER A 187 -16.40 11.47 7.09
CA SER A 187 -16.05 12.56 7.98
C SER A 187 -14.56 12.53 8.29
N ARG A 188 -13.90 13.69 8.23
CA ARG A 188 -12.48 13.80 8.59
C ARG A 188 -11.60 12.83 7.79
N ILE A 189 -11.52 13.08 6.49
CA ILE A 189 -10.72 12.26 5.57
C ILE A 189 -9.57 13.12 5.07
N LYS A 190 -8.35 12.59 5.06
CA LYS A 190 -7.20 13.29 4.50
C LYS A 190 -6.33 12.36 3.66
N GLY A 191 -5.63 12.90 2.67
CA GLY A 191 -4.62 12.18 1.90
C GLY A 191 -3.87 13.08 0.93
N GLU A 192 -2.89 12.52 0.22
CA GLU A 192 -2.03 13.30 -0.68
C GLU A 192 -2.74 13.77 -1.95
N ASN A 193 -3.66 12.96 -2.49
CA ASN A 193 -4.45 13.31 -3.66
C ASN A 193 -5.74 12.47 -3.70
N VAL A 194 -6.61 12.65 -2.72
CA VAL A 194 -7.79 11.79 -2.51
C VAL A 194 -8.82 11.97 -3.63
N GLU A 195 -9.26 10.86 -4.21
CA GLU A 195 -10.42 10.79 -5.08
C GLU A 195 -11.71 10.47 -4.32
N LEU A 196 -12.75 11.28 -4.58
CA LEU A 196 -14.11 11.05 -4.08
C LEU A 196 -14.95 10.39 -5.19
N ASP A 197 -14.63 9.15 -5.55
CA ASP A 197 -15.24 8.47 -6.69
C ASP A 197 -16.66 7.96 -6.40
N HIS A 198 -17.58 8.26 -7.32
CA HIS A 198 -19.00 7.92 -7.20
C HIS A 198 -19.49 7.14 -8.43
N HIS A 199 -19.93 5.91 -8.19
CA HIS A 199 -20.60 5.09 -9.21
C HIS A 199 -22.08 4.90 -8.88
N ALA A 200 -22.98 5.56 -9.63
CA ALA A 200 -24.41 5.41 -9.41
C ALA A 200 -24.91 4.10 -10.02
N ARG A 201 -25.26 3.16 -9.16
CA ARG A 201 -26.18 2.05 -9.49
C ARG A 201 -27.49 2.32 -8.76
N ASN A 202 -28.46 2.99 -9.39
CA ASN A 202 -29.89 3.13 -9.00
C ASN A 202 -30.27 3.42 -7.52
N TYR A 203 -29.32 3.66 -6.62
CA TYR A 203 -29.48 3.70 -5.17
C TYR A 203 -28.60 4.77 -4.48
N ALA A 204 -28.06 5.77 -5.17
CA ALA A 204 -27.25 6.82 -4.52
C ALA A 204 -28.14 7.94 -3.92
N GLY A 205 -27.69 8.54 -2.81
CA GLY A 205 -28.21 9.79 -2.27
C GLY A 205 -28.30 9.88 -0.75
N SER A 206 -28.24 11.11 -0.24
CA SER A 206 -28.30 11.48 1.18
C SER A 206 -27.10 11.05 2.02
N ASN A 207 -25.91 11.06 1.43
CA ASN A 207 -24.66 10.95 2.16
C ASN A 207 -24.07 12.34 2.46
N LEU A 208 -23.23 12.38 3.49
CA LEU A 208 -22.54 13.58 3.94
C LEU A 208 -21.04 13.36 3.87
N TYR A 209 -20.35 14.23 3.14
CA TYR A 209 -18.89 14.38 3.16
C TYR A 209 -18.57 15.64 3.96
N THR A 210 -17.79 15.52 5.02
CA THR A 210 -17.47 16.67 5.87
C THR A 210 -16.06 16.65 6.44
N GLU A 211 -15.38 17.81 6.45
CA GLU A 211 -13.97 17.92 6.86
C GLU A 211 -13.08 16.98 6.02
N VAL A 212 -13.05 17.18 4.70
CA VAL A 212 -12.24 16.34 3.79
C VAL A 212 -11.10 17.18 3.23
N ASP A 213 -9.86 16.74 3.45
CA ASP A 213 -8.67 17.29 2.81
C ASP A 213 -8.19 16.35 1.69
N THR A 214 -8.41 16.77 0.45
CA THR A 214 -8.03 16.00 -0.73
C THR A 214 -6.56 16.12 -1.09
N GLY A 215 -5.75 16.87 -0.32
CA GLY A 215 -4.35 17.11 -0.62
C GLY A 215 -4.21 17.94 -1.89
N ILE A 216 -3.59 17.38 -2.94
CA ILE A 216 -3.44 18.05 -4.24
C ILE A 216 -4.82 18.39 -4.85
N GLY A 217 -5.84 17.56 -4.67
CA GLY A 217 -7.22 17.83 -5.11
C GLY A 217 -7.45 17.73 -6.63
N GLY A 218 -6.68 16.89 -7.35
CA GLY A 218 -6.73 16.80 -8.81
C GLY A 218 -7.69 15.76 -9.40
N ARG A 219 -8.24 14.87 -8.56
CA ARG A 219 -9.00 13.68 -9.01
C ARG A 219 -10.52 13.85 -8.97
N GLY A 220 -11.00 14.91 -8.33
CA GLY A 220 -12.41 15.32 -8.36
C GLY A 220 -13.35 14.33 -7.67
N TYR A 221 -14.60 14.32 -8.14
CA TYR A 221 -15.72 13.59 -7.55
C TYR A 221 -16.11 12.33 -8.35
N GLY A 222 -15.19 11.79 -9.16
CA GLY A 222 -15.47 10.71 -10.09
C GLY A 222 -16.43 11.09 -11.22
N GLY A 223 -17.19 10.10 -11.72
CA GLY A 223 -18.17 10.28 -12.79
C GLY A 223 -19.38 11.15 -12.40
N ALA A 224 -19.26 12.48 -12.56
CA ALA A 224 -20.20 13.52 -12.11
C ALA A 224 -21.70 13.36 -12.51
N SER A 225 -22.07 12.39 -13.37
CA SER A 225 -23.47 12.02 -13.62
C SER A 225 -24.13 11.26 -12.45
N ASN A 226 -23.35 10.83 -11.47
CA ASN A 226 -23.73 9.79 -10.52
C ASN A 226 -23.88 10.27 -9.07
N ASN A 227 -23.53 11.52 -8.78
CA ASN A 227 -23.43 12.07 -7.43
C ASN A 227 -24.75 12.77 -7.10
N GLN A 228 -25.83 12.01 -6.92
CA GLN A 228 -27.17 12.60 -6.76
C GLN A 228 -27.55 12.80 -5.29
N ASP A 229 -28.11 13.96 -4.97
CA ASP A 229 -28.65 14.29 -3.65
C ASP A 229 -27.63 14.13 -2.49
N GLU A 230 -26.36 14.50 -2.72
CA GLU A 230 -25.28 14.41 -1.73
C GLU A 230 -24.99 15.76 -1.06
N THR A 231 -24.37 15.74 0.13
CA THR A 231 -23.90 16.95 0.82
C THR A 231 -22.38 16.91 0.98
N TYR A 232 -21.70 17.95 0.51
CA TYR A 232 -20.27 18.18 0.67
C TYR A 232 -20.08 19.45 1.50
N TRP A 233 -19.38 19.34 2.61
CA TRP A 233 -19.22 20.40 3.60
C TRP A 233 -17.76 20.51 4.07
N GLY A 234 -17.04 21.55 3.64
CA GLY A 234 -15.64 21.71 4.02
C GLY A 234 -14.75 20.71 3.29
N ILE A 235 -14.75 20.78 1.96
CA ILE A 235 -13.85 19.99 1.10
C ILE A 235 -12.69 20.89 0.66
N LYS A 236 -11.52 20.60 1.21
CA LYS A 236 -10.27 21.30 0.97
C LYS A 236 -9.42 20.54 -0.04
N GLY A 237 -8.58 21.27 -0.77
CA GLY A 237 -7.52 20.75 -1.62
C GLY A 237 -6.63 21.90 -2.07
N ILE A 238 -5.44 21.63 -2.59
CA ILE A 238 -4.53 22.65 -3.13
C ILE A 238 -5.06 23.18 -4.47
N ARG A 239 -5.61 22.31 -5.32
CA ARG A 239 -6.25 22.70 -6.58
C ARG A 239 -7.69 23.13 -6.33
N GLU A 240 -8.14 24.08 -7.13
CA GLU A 240 -9.55 24.44 -7.17
C GLU A 240 -10.38 23.29 -7.75
N ALA A 241 -11.51 23.00 -7.10
CA ALA A 241 -12.50 22.06 -7.58
C ALA A 241 -13.63 22.80 -8.33
N THR A 242 -14.18 22.17 -9.36
CA THR A 242 -15.40 22.64 -10.01
C THR A 242 -16.63 22.20 -9.24
N TYR A 243 -17.73 22.95 -9.30
CA TYR A 243 -18.98 22.44 -8.77
C TYR A 243 -19.47 21.21 -9.53
N LEU A 244 -20.21 20.35 -8.83
CA LEU A 244 -20.96 19.29 -9.50
C LEU A 244 -22.02 19.90 -10.43
N PRO A 245 -22.39 19.22 -11.53
CA PRO A 245 -23.48 19.69 -12.40
C PRO A 245 -24.79 19.85 -11.62
N SER A 246 -25.60 20.87 -11.91
CA SER A 246 -26.87 21.12 -11.19
C SER A 246 -27.85 19.94 -11.18
N ARG A 247 -27.79 19.05 -12.18
CA ARG A 247 -28.56 17.78 -12.22
C ARG A 247 -28.20 16.80 -11.09
N SER A 248 -27.06 17.01 -10.41
CA SER A 248 -26.64 16.26 -9.23
C SER A 248 -27.53 16.56 -8.03
N ARG A 249 -28.22 17.70 -8.01
CA ARG A 249 -29.06 18.13 -6.87
C ARG A 249 -28.32 18.15 -5.52
N SER A 250 -26.99 18.27 -5.56
CA SER A 250 -26.16 18.20 -4.37
C SER A 250 -26.02 19.56 -3.70
N THR A 251 -25.63 19.52 -2.42
CA THR A 251 -25.26 20.69 -1.63
C THR A 251 -23.75 20.71 -1.49
N LEU A 252 -23.09 21.78 -1.93
CA LEU A 252 -21.65 21.97 -1.86
C LEU A 252 -21.39 23.29 -1.13
N VAL A 253 -20.84 23.22 0.09
CA VAL A 253 -20.57 24.39 0.93
C VAL A 253 -19.16 24.29 1.47
N GLY A 254 -18.38 25.37 1.36
CA GLY A 254 -17.00 25.34 1.83
C GLY A 254 -16.14 24.44 0.97
N ILE A 255 -16.11 24.65 -0.35
CA ILE A 255 -15.26 23.93 -1.28
C ILE A 255 -14.17 24.88 -1.75
N HIS A 256 -12.93 24.43 -1.88
CA HIS A 256 -11.89 25.26 -2.49
C HIS A 256 -12.19 25.48 -3.99
N THR A 257 -12.76 26.63 -4.34
CA THR A 257 -13.16 26.98 -5.71
C THR A 257 -13.21 28.49 -5.91
N SER A 258 -12.95 28.94 -7.14
CA SER A 258 -13.19 30.31 -7.58
C SER A 258 -14.52 30.49 -8.32
N GLU A 259 -15.27 29.41 -8.55
CA GLU A 259 -16.59 29.49 -9.18
C GLU A 259 -17.55 30.31 -8.30
N PRO A 260 -18.43 31.14 -8.89
CA PRO A 260 -19.38 31.94 -8.11
C PRO A 260 -20.48 31.06 -7.49
N THR A 261 -20.97 31.47 -6.31
CA THR A 261 -22.14 30.85 -5.65
C THR A 261 -23.27 30.63 -6.64
N SER A 262 -23.82 29.42 -6.66
CA SER A 262 -24.86 28.97 -7.58
C SER A 262 -25.94 28.21 -6.82
N ILE A 263 -27.09 28.84 -6.63
CA ILE A 263 -28.20 28.29 -5.88
C ILE A 263 -29.40 28.16 -6.82
N GLY A 264 -29.97 26.97 -6.88
CA GLY A 264 -31.16 26.67 -7.67
C GLY A 264 -32.25 26.02 -6.83
N ALA A 265 -33.35 25.65 -7.48
CA ALA A 265 -34.46 24.96 -6.81
C ALA A 265 -34.08 23.57 -6.27
N TYR A 266 -33.00 22.97 -6.80
CA TYR A 266 -32.62 21.59 -6.49
C TYR A 266 -31.14 21.41 -6.13
N TRP A 267 -30.30 22.44 -6.22
CA TRP A 267 -28.88 22.37 -5.86
C TRP A 267 -28.48 23.62 -5.08
N HIS A 268 -27.45 23.51 -4.26
CA HIS A 268 -27.01 24.61 -3.39
C HIS A 268 -25.49 24.64 -3.32
N HIS A 269 -24.86 25.51 -4.10
CA HIS A 269 -23.40 25.62 -4.17
C HIS A 269 -22.96 26.99 -3.63
N GLU A 270 -22.22 27.00 -2.53
CA GLU A 270 -21.72 28.22 -1.88
C GLU A 270 -20.20 28.31 -1.93
N THR A 271 -19.72 29.43 -2.46
CA THR A 271 -18.29 29.76 -2.51
C THR A 271 -17.86 30.34 -1.17
N ILE A 272 -17.61 29.45 -0.22
CA ILE A 272 -17.05 29.78 1.10
C ILE A 272 -15.66 29.15 1.16
N ASP A 273 -14.70 29.89 1.71
CA ASP A 273 -13.37 29.33 1.98
C ASP A 273 -13.50 28.18 2.99
N PRO A 274 -13.11 26.93 2.64
CA PRO A 274 -13.18 25.79 3.55
C PRO A 274 -12.48 26.04 4.88
N ASP A 275 -11.38 26.81 4.91
CA ASP A 275 -10.63 27.10 6.13
C ASP A 275 -11.37 28.11 7.05
N SER A 276 -12.39 28.80 6.54
CA SER A 276 -13.21 29.75 7.30
C SER A 276 -14.52 29.14 7.84
N LEU A 277 -14.81 27.88 7.50
CA LEU A 277 -16.09 27.24 7.76
C LEU A 277 -16.28 26.91 9.26
N SER A 278 -17.44 27.27 9.83
CA SER A 278 -17.76 27.01 11.24
C SER A 278 -19.22 26.56 11.40
N PRO A 279 -19.47 25.33 11.87
CA PRO A 279 -18.48 24.31 12.22
C PRO A 279 -17.79 23.73 10.98
N LEU A 280 -16.51 23.38 11.10
CA LEU A 280 -15.77 22.72 10.03
C LEU A 280 -16.36 21.34 9.71
N ASN A 281 -16.76 20.60 10.74
CA ASN A 281 -17.38 19.29 10.63
C ASN A 281 -18.82 19.34 11.16
N ILE A 282 -19.80 19.35 10.25
CA ILE A 282 -21.22 19.48 10.64
C ILE A 282 -21.77 18.22 11.30
N TRP A 283 -21.21 17.05 11.00
CA TRP A 283 -21.65 15.82 11.63
C TRP A 283 -21.28 15.82 13.12
N THR A 284 -20.02 16.11 13.49
CA THR A 284 -19.63 16.15 14.92
C THR A 284 -20.40 17.24 15.66
N ALA A 285 -20.64 18.39 15.03
CA ALA A 285 -21.45 19.47 15.60
C ALA A 285 -22.90 19.03 15.86
N GLN A 286 -23.55 18.35 14.91
CA GLN A 286 -24.90 17.80 15.08
C GLN A 286 -24.95 16.74 16.17
N MET A 287 -24.00 15.80 16.19
CA MET A 287 -23.93 14.76 17.21
C MET A 287 -23.75 15.35 18.61
N THR A 288 -22.87 16.35 18.74
CA THR A 288 -22.66 17.11 19.99
C THR A 288 -23.95 17.82 20.40
N TYR A 289 -24.59 18.54 19.49
CA TYR A 289 -25.85 19.25 19.76
C TYR A 289 -26.97 18.30 20.21
N MET A 290 -27.04 17.11 19.63
CA MET A 290 -28.00 16.06 20.01
C MET A 290 -27.61 15.28 21.27
N ASN A 291 -26.49 15.64 21.93
CA ASN A 291 -25.92 14.91 23.06
C ASN A 291 -25.70 13.42 22.75
N LYS A 292 -25.19 13.13 21.55
CA LYS A 292 -24.81 11.81 21.06
C LYS A 292 -23.30 11.63 21.13
N TYR A 293 -22.87 10.37 21.08
CA TYR A 293 -21.45 10.03 21.06
C TYR A 293 -20.76 10.63 19.84
N VAL A 294 -19.60 11.25 20.08
CA VAL A 294 -18.66 11.72 19.07
C VAL A 294 -17.32 11.02 19.35
N PRO A 295 -16.70 10.36 18.36
CA PRO A 295 -15.37 9.79 18.53
C PRO A 295 -14.35 10.84 18.96
N ASP A 296 -13.35 10.42 19.73
CA ASP A 296 -12.26 11.29 20.17
C ASP A 296 -11.47 11.82 18.97
N ASP A 297 -11.02 13.07 19.07
CA ASP A 297 -10.14 13.68 18.09
C ASP A 297 -8.73 13.07 18.18
N LYS A 298 -8.52 11.97 17.45
CA LYS A 298 -7.25 11.26 17.40
C LYS A 298 -6.42 11.73 16.20
N THR A 299 -5.22 12.24 16.45
CA THR A 299 -4.26 12.44 15.37
C THR A 299 -3.75 11.09 14.90
N LEU A 300 -3.99 10.75 13.63
CA LEU A 300 -3.46 9.54 13.03
C LEU A 300 -1.97 9.69 12.73
N THR A 301 -1.20 8.71 13.19
CA THR A 301 0.20 8.49 12.84
C THR A 301 0.30 7.27 11.93
N LEU A 302 1.29 7.27 11.03
CA LEU A 302 1.79 6.03 10.48
C LEU A 302 2.37 5.21 11.64
N PRO A 303 2.30 3.87 11.60
CA PRO A 303 3.18 3.05 12.42
C PRO A 303 4.62 3.56 12.22
N PRO A 304 5.50 3.45 13.24
CA PRO A 304 6.92 3.68 13.00
C PRO A 304 7.31 2.90 11.73
N PRO A 305 8.11 3.50 10.83
CA PRO A 305 8.59 2.74 9.68
C PRO A 305 9.11 1.43 10.22
N LEU A 306 8.79 0.34 9.52
CA LEU A 306 9.48 -0.91 9.79
C LEU A 306 10.97 -0.55 9.88
N PRO A 307 11.69 -1.00 10.92
CA PRO A 307 12.97 -0.42 11.31
C PRO A 307 13.96 -0.27 10.14
N TRP A 308 13.76 -1.06 9.09
CA TRP A 308 14.49 -1.17 7.84
C TRP A 308 14.15 -0.22 6.66
N VAL A 309 13.42 0.89 6.80
CA VAL A 309 13.26 1.89 5.68
C VAL A 309 13.42 3.33 6.16
N ARG A 310 14.19 4.15 5.42
CA ARG A 310 14.38 5.60 5.64
C ARG A 310 13.98 6.38 4.38
N ARG A 311 13.27 7.48 4.56
CA ARG A 311 12.91 8.42 3.47
C ARG A 311 13.41 9.79 3.84
N LEU A 312 14.27 10.34 3.00
CA LEU A 312 14.94 11.60 3.24
C LEU A 312 14.53 12.58 2.14
N LEU A 313 14.22 13.80 2.56
CA LEU A 313 14.13 14.95 1.67
C LEU A 313 15.51 15.60 1.56
N PRO A 314 15.81 16.29 0.45
CA PRO A 314 17.06 17.02 0.35
C PRO A 314 17.13 18.10 1.43
N THR A 315 18.25 18.17 2.13
CA THR A 315 18.51 19.25 3.10
C THR A 315 18.74 20.56 2.38
N GLU A 316 19.31 20.50 1.18
CA GLU A 316 19.53 21.63 0.27
C GLU A 316 19.30 21.18 -1.17
N ASP A 317 18.65 22.02 -1.96
CA ASP A 317 18.54 21.86 -3.39
C ASP A 317 18.65 23.22 -4.10
N ALA A 318 19.19 23.21 -5.30
CA ALA A 318 19.29 24.41 -6.11
C ALA A 318 19.57 24.04 -7.56
N TYR A 319 19.36 24.97 -8.48
CA TYR A 319 19.90 24.83 -9.83
C TYR A 319 20.68 26.07 -10.25
N THR A 320 21.53 25.89 -11.23
CA THR A 320 22.29 26.97 -11.85
C THR A 320 21.96 27.06 -13.32
N ARG A 321 22.14 28.26 -13.88
CA ARG A 321 22.09 28.49 -15.32
C ARG A 321 23.46 28.90 -15.81
N ASP A 322 24.08 28.12 -16.68
CA ASP A 322 25.37 28.43 -17.27
C ASP A 322 25.34 29.85 -17.88
N ARG A 323 26.41 30.62 -17.61
CA ARG A 323 26.59 32.05 -17.94
C ARG A 323 25.78 33.04 -17.10
N SER A 324 24.93 32.59 -16.17
CA SER A 324 24.24 33.44 -15.18
C SER A 324 25.04 33.49 -13.87
N ASN A 325 26.22 34.11 -13.91
CA ASN A 325 27.23 34.00 -12.84
C ASN A 325 26.82 34.59 -11.47
N PHE A 326 25.72 35.34 -11.41
CA PHE A 326 25.29 36.06 -10.19
C PHE A 326 23.86 35.73 -9.76
N THR A 327 23.13 34.93 -10.53
CA THR A 327 21.74 34.60 -10.19
C THR A 327 21.72 33.33 -9.37
N ASN A 328 21.27 33.46 -8.13
CA ASN A 328 20.92 32.32 -7.29
C ASN A 328 19.47 31.93 -7.59
N TYR A 329 19.24 30.63 -7.77
CA TYR A 329 17.91 30.06 -7.96
C TYR A 329 17.54 29.10 -6.81
N GLY A 330 18.21 29.20 -5.66
CA GLY A 330 17.81 28.48 -4.45
C GLY A 330 16.40 28.91 -4.01
N TYR A 331 15.71 28.01 -3.31
CA TYR A 331 14.32 28.20 -2.87
C TYR A 331 13.28 28.39 -3.98
N ASN A 332 13.66 28.26 -5.25
CA ASN A 332 12.71 28.32 -6.35
C ASN A 332 11.89 27.02 -6.36
N PRO A 333 10.55 27.07 -6.26
CA PRO A 333 9.70 25.86 -6.16
C PRO A 333 9.81 24.92 -7.36
N SER A 334 10.45 25.36 -8.46
CA SER A 334 10.71 24.54 -9.64
C SER A 334 12.18 24.57 -10.03
N MET A 335 12.81 23.41 -9.93
CA MET A 335 14.16 23.15 -10.41
C MET A 335 14.16 22.85 -11.91
N VAL A 336 15.29 23.14 -12.56
CA VAL A 336 15.42 23.08 -14.01
C VAL A 336 16.72 22.38 -14.40
N ILE A 337 16.64 21.45 -15.36
CA ILE A 337 17.80 20.77 -15.97
C ILE A 337 17.75 20.79 -17.50
N SER A 338 18.93 20.75 -18.13
CA SER A 338 19.10 20.60 -19.58
C SER A 338 20.52 20.13 -19.90
N SER A 339 20.74 19.58 -21.09
CA SER A 339 22.08 19.16 -21.55
C SER A 339 23.06 20.27 -21.90
N ARG A 340 22.69 21.55 -21.76
CA ARG A 340 23.53 22.66 -22.22
C ARG A 340 23.64 23.86 -21.30
N GLN A 341 22.66 24.07 -20.42
CA GLN A 341 22.54 25.34 -19.72
C GLN A 341 22.14 25.22 -18.25
N TYR A 342 21.60 24.10 -17.81
CA TYR A 342 20.93 24.02 -16.51
C TYR A 342 21.34 22.76 -15.78
N ASN A 343 21.87 22.96 -14.58
CA ASN A 343 22.42 21.92 -13.71
C ASN A 343 21.75 22.03 -12.35
N ALA A 344 21.15 20.95 -11.88
CA ALA A 344 20.49 20.87 -10.60
C ALA A 344 21.35 20.12 -9.58
N TYR A 345 21.31 20.53 -8.33
CA TYR A 345 22.10 19.95 -7.25
C TYR A 345 21.15 19.58 -6.12
N LEU A 346 21.35 18.39 -5.56
CA LEU A 346 20.66 17.94 -4.34
C LEU A 346 21.71 17.60 -3.28
N LYS A 347 21.36 17.82 -2.02
CA LYS A 347 22.14 17.43 -0.84
C LYS A 347 21.26 16.66 0.12
N TYR A 348 21.74 15.55 0.64
CA TYR A 348 21.06 14.73 1.63
C TYR A 348 21.94 14.52 2.86
N ASP A 349 21.34 14.60 4.04
CA ASP A 349 22.00 14.26 5.30
C ASP A 349 21.58 12.85 5.73
N LEU A 350 22.52 11.91 5.67
CA LEU A 350 22.32 10.52 6.05
C LEU A 350 22.68 10.26 7.51
N SER A 351 23.01 11.28 8.31
CA SER A 351 23.45 11.12 9.71
C SER A 351 22.40 10.48 10.61
N GLY A 352 21.11 10.67 10.27
CA GLY A 352 19.98 10.03 10.95
C GLY A 352 19.69 8.60 10.48
N VAL A 353 20.47 8.06 9.54
CA VAL A 353 20.39 6.66 9.12
C VAL A 353 21.29 5.85 10.03
N ASP A 354 20.65 4.97 10.80
CA ASP A 354 21.16 4.13 11.88
C ASP A 354 21.70 2.78 11.41
N PHE A 355 21.72 2.54 10.10
CA PHE A 355 22.37 1.40 9.46
C PHE A 355 23.48 1.86 8.51
N ASP A 356 24.51 1.03 8.37
CA ASP A 356 25.75 1.38 7.64
C ASP A 356 25.75 0.91 6.18
N GLN A 357 24.73 0.16 5.77
CA GLN A 357 24.50 -0.29 4.40
C GLN A 357 23.01 -0.34 4.06
N SER A 358 22.70 -0.19 2.77
CA SER A 358 21.37 -0.30 2.19
C SER A 358 21.32 -1.42 1.16
N SER A 359 20.23 -2.20 1.17
CA SER A 359 19.92 -3.23 0.15
C SER A 359 19.47 -2.57 -1.16
N LYS A 360 18.79 -1.43 -1.03
CA LYS A 360 18.33 -0.60 -2.13
C LYS A 360 18.28 0.85 -1.68
N ALA A 361 18.78 1.76 -2.52
CA ALA A 361 18.55 3.18 -2.35
C ALA A 361 18.10 3.81 -3.67
N THR A 362 16.91 4.40 -3.65
CA THR A 362 16.24 4.95 -4.83
C THR A 362 16.17 6.47 -4.70
N LEU A 363 16.75 7.18 -5.66
CA LEU A 363 16.47 8.60 -5.88
C LEU A 363 15.19 8.72 -6.71
N LYS A 364 14.20 9.44 -6.19
CA LYS A 364 12.92 9.69 -6.86
C LYS A 364 12.86 11.15 -7.29
N ILE A 365 12.58 11.41 -8.57
CA ILE A 365 12.42 12.75 -9.14
C ILE A 365 11.05 12.86 -9.79
N TRP A 366 10.20 13.77 -9.32
CA TRP A 366 8.88 13.97 -9.91
C TRP A 366 8.97 14.65 -11.27
N VAL A 367 8.42 14.01 -12.30
CA VAL A 367 8.38 14.55 -13.66
C VAL A 367 6.93 14.71 -14.10
N GLU A 368 6.47 15.95 -14.19
CA GLU A 368 5.10 16.25 -14.64
C GLU A 368 4.91 15.92 -16.13
N ARG A 369 5.87 16.36 -16.97
CA ARG A 369 5.89 16.12 -18.41
C ARG A 369 7.26 16.44 -18.99
N VAL A 370 7.59 15.78 -20.10
CA VAL A 370 8.69 16.17 -20.99
C VAL A 370 8.15 16.50 -22.38
N LYS A 371 8.78 17.44 -23.09
CA LYS A 371 8.34 17.84 -24.45
C LYS A 371 8.90 16.95 -25.55
N LYS A 372 10.02 16.30 -25.28
CA LYS A 372 10.79 15.43 -26.16
C LYS A 372 11.45 14.37 -25.29
N ILE A 373 11.94 13.29 -25.92
CA ILE A 373 12.84 12.34 -25.26
C ILE A 373 13.96 13.14 -24.58
N PHE A 374 14.06 12.96 -23.27
CA PHE A 374 15.00 13.66 -22.42
C PHE A 374 15.79 12.63 -21.61
N GLY A 375 17.11 12.66 -21.71
CA GLY A 375 17.97 11.79 -20.91
C GLY A 375 18.42 12.49 -19.63
N VAL A 376 18.39 11.78 -18.51
CA VAL A 376 18.84 12.24 -17.20
C VAL A 376 20.13 11.51 -16.82
N GLN A 377 21.14 12.26 -16.39
CA GLN A 377 22.40 11.74 -15.88
C GLN A 377 22.67 12.28 -14.48
N LEU A 378 23.29 11.44 -13.65
CA LEU A 378 23.68 11.77 -12.28
C LEU A 378 25.20 11.77 -12.14
N PHE A 379 25.72 12.74 -11.40
CA PHE A 379 27.14 12.88 -11.09
C PHE A 379 27.34 13.17 -9.61
N GLU A 380 28.48 12.75 -9.08
CA GLU A 380 28.89 13.11 -7.73
C GLU A 380 29.24 14.61 -7.67
N VAL A 381 29.02 15.21 -6.51
CA VAL A 381 29.59 16.52 -6.17
C VAL A 381 30.72 16.28 -5.18
N ALA A 382 31.97 16.51 -5.62
CA ALA A 382 33.16 16.05 -4.90
C ALA A 382 33.31 16.61 -3.47
N ASP A 383 32.80 17.82 -3.23
CA ASP A 383 32.80 18.45 -1.91
C ASP A 383 31.39 19.00 -1.61
N PRO A 384 30.59 18.29 -0.79
CA PRO A 384 29.25 18.74 -0.39
C PRO A 384 29.24 20.08 0.37
N SER A 385 30.36 20.47 0.98
CA SER A 385 30.49 21.74 1.72
C SER A 385 30.79 22.94 0.82
N SER A 386 31.15 22.68 -0.45
CA SER A 386 31.54 23.73 -1.41
C SER A 386 30.37 24.56 -1.96
N TRP A 387 29.12 24.19 -1.65
CA TRP A 387 27.94 24.93 -2.09
C TRP A 387 26.85 24.97 -1.02
N PHE A 388 26.08 26.07 -1.03
CA PHE A 388 24.87 26.22 -0.25
C PHE A 388 23.74 26.72 -1.13
N GLU A 389 22.52 26.25 -0.89
CA GLU A 389 21.31 26.64 -1.61
C GLU A 389 21.13 28.16 -1.68
N SER A 390 21.37 28.85 -0.55
CA SER A 390 21.22 30.30 -0.44
C SER A 390 22.26 31.12 -1.23
N THR A 391 23.35 30.50 -1.69
CA THR A 391 24.48 31.22 -2.32
C THR A 391 24.93 30.65 -3.65
N LEU A 392 24.47 29.46 -4.05
CA LEU A 392 24.88 28.80 -5.29
C LEU A 392 24.55 29.66 -6.51
N VAL A 393 25.56 29.96 -7.31
CA VAL A 393 25.45 30.63 -8.62
C VAL A 393 26.34 29.92 -9.63
N ALA A 394 26.14 30.17 -10.93
CA ALA A 394 26.93 29.49 -11.97
C ALA A 394 28.44 29.76 -11.87
N GLY A 395 28.85 30.91 -11.31
CA GLY A 395 30.26 31.26 -11.10
C GLY A 395 30.92 30.53 -9.92
N THR A 396 30.14 29.93 -9.04
CA THR A 396 30.61 29.23 -7.83
C THR A 396 30.11 27.78 -7.78
N LYS A 397 29.78 27.21 -8.95
CA LYS A 397 29.30 25.83 -9.01
C LYS A 397 30.36 24.86 -8.44
N PRO A 398 29.94 23.86 -7.65
CA PRO A 398 30.87 22.90 -7.09
C PRO A 398 31.48 22.02 -8.19
N THR A 399 32.60 21.36 -7.87
CA THR A 399 33.29 20.50 -8.85
C THR A 399 32.48 19.24 -9.10
N THR A 400 32.18 18.98 -10.38
CA THR A 400 31.58 17.72 -10.83
C THR A 400 32.57 16.56 -10.65
N GLY A 401 32.15 15.53 -9.93
CA GLY A 401 32.88 14.29 -9.75
C GLY A 401 32.51 13.23 -10.79
N ASP A 402 32.62 11.96 -10.40
CA ASP A 402 32.36 10.82 -11.27
C ASP A 402 30.86 10.69 -11.60
N ILE A 403 30.56 9.97 -12.69
CA ILE A 403 29.18 9.59 -12.99
C ILE A 403 28.66 8.62 -11.91
N ILE A 404 27.44 8.83 -11.44
CA ILE A 404 26.75 7.91 -10.53
C ILE A 404 26.05 6.86 -11.39
N PRO A 405 26.41 5.56 -11.27
CA PRO A 405 25.72 4.48 -11.96
C PRO A 405 24.26 4.38 -11.50
N PHE A 406 23.40 3.96 -12.42
CA PHE A 406 21.99 3.63 -12.20
C PHE A 406 21.64 2.31 -12.91
N ASP A 407 20.44 1.76 -12.70
CA ASP A 407 20.05 0.38 -13.03
C ASP A 407 20.55 -0.20 -14.35
N CYS A 408 20.51 0.56 -15.44
CA CYS A 408 20.93 0.09 -16.76
C CYS A 408 22.40 0.40 -17.10
N TYR A 409 23.16 1.06 -16.23
CA TYR A 409 24.56 1.41 -16.48
C TYR A 409 25.47 0.17 -16.38
N PRO A 410 26.48 -0.01 -17.25
CA PRO A 410 26.92 0.86 -18.34
C PRO A 410 26.23 0.56 -19.69
N THR A 411 25.21 -0.30 -19.71
CA THR A 411 24.48 -0.63 -20.95
C THR A 411 23.66 0.54 -21.49
N CYS A 412 23.45 1.57 -20.67
CA CYS A 412 22.89 2.87 -21.01
C CYS A 412 23.78 4.01 -20.49
N ASP A 413 23.64 5.18 -21.09
CA ASP A 413 24.39 6.41 -20.76
C ASP A 413 23.54 7.49 -20.07
N ALA A 414 22.22 7.33 -20.05
CA ALA A 414 21.25 8.17 -19.36
C ALA A 414 19.95 7.38 -19.11
N ILE A 415 19.13 7.85 -18.18
CA ILE A 415 17.73 7.42 -18.09
C ILE A 415 16.90 8.25 -19.06
N TYR A 416 16.30 7.58 -20.05
CA TYR A 416 15.50 8.25 -21.07
C TYR A 416 14.03 8.26 -20.69
N ILE A 417 13.45 9.46 -20.64
CA ILE A 417 12.03 9.67 -20.43
C ILE A 417 11.41 10.01 -21.78
N ASP A 418 10.61 9.10 -22.34
CA ASP A 418 9.89 9.32 -23.59
C ASP A 418 8.52 9.98 -23.31
N PRO A 419 8.21 11.14 -23.91
CA PRO A 419 6.90 11.77 -23.75
C PRO A 419 5.72 10.89 -24.20
N ALA A 420 5.92 9.92 -25.09
CA ALA A 420 4.86 9.02 -25.55
C ALA A 420 4.42 8.04 -24.46
N ASP A 421 5.36 7.62 -23.60
CA ASP A 421 5.16 6.58 -22.60
C ASP A 421 5.08 7.13 -21.16
N HIS A 422 5.45 8.40 -20.96
CA HIS A 422 5.51 9.01 -19.64
C HIS A 422 4.16 9.53 -19.14
N THR A 423 3.80 9.15 -17.91
CA THR A 423 2.70 9.73 -17.14
C THR A 423 3.25 10.55 -15.97
N PRO A 424 2.59 11.65 -15.54
CA PRO A 424 3.03 12.43 -14.39
C PRO A 424 3.30 11.53 -13.18
N GLY A 425 4.49 11.59 -12.61
CA GLY A 425 4.92 10.65 -11.58
C GLY A 425 6.40 10.75 -11.24
N TYR A 426 6.84 9.96 -10.26
CA TYR A 426 8.26 9.83 -9.94
C TYR A 426 8.98 8.97 -10.98
N VAL A 427 10.09 9.50 -11.48
CA VAL A 427 11.13 8.73 -12.13
C VAL A 427 12.09 8.26 -11.06
N GLU A 428 12.33 6.96 -11.01
CA GLU A 428 13.12 6.29 -9.99
C GLU A 428 14.48 5.92 -10.56
N LEU A 429 15.53 6.22 -9.79
CA LEU A 429 16.91 5.93 -10.13
C LEU A 429 17.51 5.14 -8.97
N ASP A 430 17.87 3.87 -9.19
CA ASP A 430 18.69 3.15 -8.23
C ASP A 430 20.06 3.81 -8.15
N ILE A 431 20.42 4.27 -6.95
CA ILE A 431 21.72 4.84 -6.61
C ILE A 431 22.32 4.14 -5.38
N THR A 432 21.93 2.88 -5.14
CA THR A 432 22.30 2.05 -3.99
C THR A 432 23.81 2.06 -3.76
N ALA A 433 24.57 1.79 -4.82
CA ALA A 433 26.04 1.75 -4.75
C ALA A 433 26.65 3.09 -4.34
N HIS A 434 26.04 4.22 -4.73
CA HIS A 434 26.52 5.55 -4.36
C HIS A 434 26.15 5.89 -2.91
N VAL A 435 24.91 5.62 -2.49
CA VAL A 435 24.47 5.84 -1.10
C VAL A 435 25.28 5.03 -0.09
N ASN A 436 25.61 3.77 -0.42
CA ASN A 436 26.42 2.91 0.44
C ASN A 436 27.86 3.42 0.66
N LYS A 437 28.40 4.30 -0.21
CA LYS A 437 29.69 4.96 0.05
C LYS A 437 29.63 5.91 1.25
N PHE A 438 28.46 6.50 1.51
CA PHE A 438 28.26 7.47 2.58
C PHE A 438 27.74 6.81 3.86
N LEU A 439 26.85 5.82 3.76
CA LEU A 439 26.31 5.13 4.95
C LEU A 439 27.39 4.50 5.83
N GLY A 440 28.41 3.86 5.22
CA GLY A 440 29.57 3.30 5.93
C GLY A 440 30.70 4.32 6.22
N GLY A 441 30.51 5.58 5.84
CA GLY A 441 31.51 6.64 5.97
C GLY A 441 31.37 7.46 7.25
N GLN A 442 32.42 8.21 7.61
CA GLN A 442 32.38 9.19 8.71
C GLN A 442 31.63 10.47 8.32
N ASP A 443 31.69 10.84 7.03
CA ASP A 443 30.90 11.95 6.48
C ASP A 443 29.66 11.38 5.79
N LYS A 444 28.50 11.65 6.38
CA LYS A 444 27.19 11.18 5.94
C LYS A 444 26.44 12.22 5.12
N ILE A 445 27.11 13.29 4.67
CA ILE A 445 26.51 14.28 3.76
C ILE A 445 26.76 13.88 2.32
N MET A 446 25.70 13.51 1.61
CA MET A 446 25.75 13.15 0.19
C MET A 446 25.32 14.34 -0.67
N SER A 447 26.06 14.61 -1.75
CA SER A 447 25.66 15.62 -2.73
C SER A 447 25.80 15.13 -4.16
N LEU A 448 24.78 15.42 -4.96
CA LEU A 448 24.66 14.94 -6.33
C LEU A 448 24.28 16.06 -7.28
N LEU A 449 24.76 15.94 -8.51
CA LEU A 449 24.50 16.80 -9.65
C LEU A 449 23.61 16.05 -10.65
N ILE A 450 22.54 16.69 -11.09
CA ILE A 450 21.60 16.20 -12.08
C ILE A 450 21.74 17.08 -13.33
N ILE A 451 22.02 16.44 -14.47
CA ILE A 451 22.08 17.10 -15.77
C ILE A 451 21.25 16.37 -16.81
N GLY A 452 20.81 17.12 -17.83
CA GLY A 452 20.30 16.48 -19.04
C GLY A 452 21.46 15.92 -19.87
N GLY A 453 21.28 14.79 -20.55
CA GLY A 453 22.33 14.24 -21.41
C GLY A 453 22.01 12.87 -21.99
N GLY A 454 23.02 12.21 -22.55
CA GLY A 454 22.88 10.92 -23.24
C GLY A 454 22.66 11.03 -24.76
N ALA A 455 23.00 9.96 -25.48
CA ALA A 455 22.96 9.84 -26.93
C ALA A 455 21.57 10.09 -27.56
N LEU A 456 20.49 9.76 -26.85
CA LEU A 456 19.12 9.96 -27.36
C LEU A 456 18.46 11.25 -26.84
N ASP A 457 19.15 12.08 -26.05
CA ASP A 457 18.61 13.37 -25.62
C ASP A 457 18.38 14.28 -26.84
N ARG A 458 17.12 14.69 -27.04
CA ARG A 458 16.72 15.53 -28.18
C ARG A 458 16.66 17.01 -27.83
N GLY A 459 17.25 17.41 -26.71
CA GLY A 459 17.54 18.79 -26.35
C GLY A 459 16.27 19.59 -26.08
N THR A 460 15.91 19.68 -24.79
CA THR A 460 14.94 20.64 -24.27
C THR A 460 15.28 20.99 -22.81
N ILE A 461 14.32 21.54 -22.08
CA ILE A 461 14.38 21.78 -20.64
C ILE A 461 13.42 20.80 -19.98
N MET A 462 13.86 20.17 -18.90
CA MET A 462 12.99 19.48 -17.95
C MET A 462 12.94 20.30 -16.67
N SER A 463 11.76 20.36 -16.06
CA SER A 463 11.56 20.97 -14.76
C SER A 463 10.92 19.97 -13.80
N PHE A 464 11.31 20.02 -12.54
CA PHE A 464 10.74 19.22 -11.47
C PHE A 464 10.59 20.08 -10.19
N PRO A 465 9.72 19.70 -9.24
CA PRO A 465 9.55 20.42 -7.99
C PRO A 465 10.84 20.46 -7.17
N SER A 466 11.07 21.54 -6.42
CA SER A 466 12.08 21.59 -5.35
C SER A 466 11.49 21.13 -4.03
N LYS A 467 12.30 21.10 -2.96
CA LYS A 467 11.87 20.81 -1.58
C LYS A 467 10.86 21.82 -1.01
N GLU A 468 10.76 23.01 -1.59
CA GLU A 468 9.76 24.03 -1.23
C GLU A 468 8.37 23.77 -1.84
N SER A 469 8.22 22.72 -2.65
CA SER A 469 6.99 22.43 -3.39
C SER A 469 6.46 21.03 -3.14
N GLY A 470 5.28 20.72 -3.69
CA GLY A 470 4.68 19.39 -3.62
C GLY A 470 5.41 18.40 -4.53
N ASN A 471 5.59 17.17 -4.06
CA ASN A 471 6.36 16.10 -4.71
C ASN A 471 7.86 16.43 -4.91
N PRO A 472 8.58 16.82 -3.85
CA PRO A 472 10.00 17.14 -3.94
C PRO A 472 10.82 15.89 -4.29
N PRO A 473 12.10 16.04 -4.68
CA PRO A 473 13.00 14.91 -4.80
C PRO A 473 13.07 14.13 -3.48
N GLN A 474 13.13 12.82 -3.56
CA GLN A 474 13.19 11.95 -2.39
C GLN A 474 14.34 10.97 -2.52
N LEU A 475 14.99 10.68 -1.39
CA LEU A 475 15.90 9.56 -1.27
C LEU A 475 15.26 8.50 -0.37
N VAL A 476 14.94 7.36 -0.95
CA VAL A 476 14.36 6.21 -0.25
C VAL A 476 15.47 5.19 -0.05
N ILE A 477 15.76 4.85 1.19
CA ILE A 477 16.84 3.94 1.57
C ILE A 477 16.22 2.77 2.32
N HIS A 478 16.37 1.58 1.79
CA HIS A 478 16.01 0.34 2.45
C HIS A 478 17.25 -0.13 3.21
N GLU A 479 17.12 -0.34 4.52
CA GLU A 479 18.13 -1.02 5.31
C GLU A 479 18.49 -2.32 4.60
N PHE A 480 19.76 -2.63 4.69
CA PHE A 480 20.28 -3.88 4.24
C PHE A 480 19.68 -5.04 5.06
N TYR A 481 18.64 -5.66 4.52
CA TYR A 481 18.40 -7.10 4.68
C TYR A 481 18.45 -7.69 3.28
N ASP A 482 19.64 -8.12 2.86
CA ASP A 482 19.87 -9.35 2.07
C ASP A 482 21.38 -9.51 1.73
N THR A 483 22.19 -9.88 2.72
CA THR A 483 23.35 -10.80 2.54
C THR A 483 23.22 -12.01 3.43
N VAL A 484 22.18 -12.11 4.27
CA VAL A 484 21.80 -13.42 4.75
C VAL A 484 21.08 -14.04 3.56
N PRO A 485 21.69 -15.02 2.86
CA PRO A 485 20.93 -15.76 1.85
C PRO A 485 19.60 -16.20 2.47
N PRO A 486 18.54 -16.42 1.67
CA PRO A 486 17.30 -17.00 2.19
C PRO A 486 17.66 -18.11 3.18
N PRO A 487 16.98 -18.20 4.33
CA PRO A 487 17.37 -19.11 5.41
C PRO A 487 17.77 -20.47 4.87
N HIS A 488 18.72 -21.15 5.52
CA HIS A 488 19.08 -22.47 5.03
C HIS A 488 17.83 -23.35 4.93
N GLN A 489 17.79 -24.22 3.92
CA GLN A 489 16.67 -25.14 3.80
C GLN A 489 16.60 -26.01 5.08
N PRO A 490 15.42 -26.21 5.67
CA PRO A 490 15.30 -27.15 6.79
C PRO A 490 15.78 -28.54 6.38
N MET A 491 16.58 -29.17 7.24
CA MET A 491 17.18 -30.49 7.01
C MET A 491 16.61 -31.54 7.97
N ASP A 492 16.85 -32.82 7.67
CA ASP A 492 16.46 -33.95 8.53
C ASP A 492 14.97 -34.02 8.91
N LEU A 493 14.10 -33.40 8.10
CA LEU A 493 12.66 -33.58 8.12
C LEU A 493 12.28 -35.06 8.21
N THR A 494 11.46 -35.39 9.20
CA THR A 494 10.82 -36.70 9.42
C THR A 494 9.33 -36.51 9.64
N ALA A 495 8.55 -37.53 9.31
CA ALA A 495 7.13 -37.60 9.62
C ALA A 495 6.83 -38.94 10.29
N THR A 496 6.38 -38.91 11.53
CA THR A 496 6.08 -40.09 12.35
C THR A 496 4.59 -40.21 12.59
N SER A 497 4.02 -41.34 12.21
CA SER A 497 2.61 -41.63 12.48
C SER A 497 2.38 -41.91 13.96
N GLY A 498 1.47 -41.16 14.56
CA GLY A 498 0.79 -41.49 15.80
C GLY A 498 -0.54 -42.20 15.54
N ALA A 499 -1.33 -42.42 16.61
CA ALA A 499 -2.63 -43.11 16.52
C ALA A 499 -3.71 -42.29 15.80
N SER A 500 -3.60 -40.96 15.80
CA SER A 500 -4.60 -40.05 15.20
C SER A 500 -3.99 -38.72 14.74
N HIS A 501 -2.68 -38.69 14.53
CA HIS A 501 -1.92 -37.52 14.12
C HIS A 501 -0.63 -37.97 13.43
N ILE A 502 0.02 -37.05 12.73
CA ILE A 502 1.38 -37.22 12.22
C ILE A 502 2.23 -36.12 12.85
N THR A 503 3.32 -36.49 13.50
CA THR A 503 4.32 -35.54 14.00
C THR A 503 5.39 -35.36 12.95
N VAL A 504 5.60 -34.11 12.54
CA VAL A 504 6.60 -33.67 11.59
C VAL A 504 7.68 -32.93 12.37
N ASP A 505 8.92 -33.33 12.22
CA ASP A 505 10.06 -32.83 13.00
C ASP A 505 11.25 -32.64 12.07
N TRP A 506 12.03 -31.57 12.26
CA TRP A 506 13.22 -31.27 11.47
C TRP A 506 14.32 -30.72 12.36
N ALA A 507 15.55 -30.67 11.84
CA ALA A 507 16.66 -30.06 12.55
C ALA A 507 16.46 -28.54 12.69
N ASP A 508 16.76 -28.00 13.87
CA ASP A 508 16.82 -26.55 14.09
C ASP A 508 17.78 -25.90 13.10
N ASN A 509 17.33 -24.80 12.51
CA ASN A 509 18.15 -23.92 11.70
C ASN A 509 18.95 -23.02 12.63
N ASP A 510 20.18 -22.75 12.23
CA ASP A 510 21.12 -21.88 12.94
C ASP A 510 21.26 -20.51 12.26
N ASP A 511 20.32 -20.14 11.39
CA ASP A 511 20.24 -18.81 10.79
C ASP A 511 20.01 -17.76 11.91
N ASP A 512 20.94 -16.80 12.05
CA ASP A 512 20.92 -15.77 13.11
C ASP A 512 19.65 -14.89 13.07
N ASP A 513 18.99 -14.84 11.91
CA ASP A 513 17.81 -14.06 11.61
C ASP A 513 16.57 -14.92 11.33
N LEU A 514 16.60 -16.21 11.71
CA LEU A 514 15.44 -17.09 11.64
C LEU A 514 14.29 -16.49 12.45
N ALA A 515 13.19 -16.18 11.78
CA ALA A 515 11.96 -15.80 12.44
C ALA A 515 11.08 -17.01 12.72
N SER A 516 10.95 -17.91 11.73
CA SER A 516 10.01 -19.03 11.81
C SER A 516 10.17 -20.09 10.73
N TYR A 517 9.30 -21.09 10.73
CA TYR A 517 9.14 -22.09 9.68
C TYR A 517 7.72 -22.11 9.12
N ASN A 518 7.64 -22.53 7.86
CA ASN A 518 6.41 -22.89 7.18
C ASN A 518 6.43 -24.37 6.79
N VAL A 519 5.36 -25.09 7.09
CA VAL A 519 5.15 -26.47 6.68
C VAL A 519 4.15 -26.47 5.54
N TYR A 520 4.48 -27.16 4.46
CA TYR A 520 3.59 -27.39 3.34
C TYR A 520 3.27 -28.88 3.24
N ARG A 521 2.03 -29.20 2.87
CA ARG A 521 1.51 -30.55 2.76
C ARG A 521 0.77 -30.77 1.46
N HIS A 522 0.86 -31.95 0.89
CA HIS A 522 -0.12 -32.45 -0.06
C HIS A 522 -0.53 -33.89 0.32
N ASP A 523 -1.71 -34.30 -0.13
CA ASP A 523 -2.22 -35.67 0.02
C ASP A 523 -2.01 -36.48 -1.27
N ASP A 524 -2.48 -37.73 -1.28
CA ASP A 524 -2.43 -38.63 -2.44
C ASP A 524 -3.42 -38.27 -3.56
N THR A 525 -4.25 -37.23 -3.36
CA THR A 525 -5.22 -36.76 -4.34
C THR A 525 -4.72 -35.55 -5.14
N THR A 526 -3.70 -34.85 -4.65
CA THR A 526 -3.13 -33.67 -5.31
C THR A 526 -1.60 -33.66 -5.21
N ASP A 527 -0.90 -33.31 -6.29
CA ASP A 527 0.57 -33.13 -6.29
C ASP A 527 0.99 -31.67 -6.00
N VAL A 528 0.10 -30.87 -5.41
CA VAL A 528 0.35 -29.45 -5.13
C VAL A 528 0.48 -29.25 -3.63
N PHE A 529 1.68 -28.89 -3.18
CA PHE A 529 1.94 -28.49 -1.81
C PHE A 529 1.09 -27.26 -1.43
N LYS A 530 0.36 -27.36 -0.33
CA LYS A 530 -0.41 -26.29 0.29
C LYS A 530 0.24 -25.92 1.61
N LEU A 531 0.19 -24.64 1.96
CA LEU A 531 0.64 -24.21 3.28
C LEU A 531 -0.25 -24.84 4.35
N GLU A 532 0.35 -25.60 5.25
CA GLU A 532 -0.32 -26.34 6.33
C GLU A 532 -0.08 -25.68 7.69
N ALA A 533 1.10 -25.10 7.88
CA ALA A 533 1.43 -24.30 9.05
C ALA A 533 2.46 -23.23 8.68
N MET A 534 2.47 -22.11 9.39
CA MET A 534 3.43 -21.03 9.16
C MET A 534 3.73 -20.24 10.42
N GLY A 535 4.89 -19.59 10.46
CA GLY A 535 5.26 -18.82 11.64
C GLY A 535 5.65 -19.70 12.84
N LEU A 536 5.99 -20.98 12.62
CA LEU A 536 6.40 -21.89 13.68
C LEU A 536 7.77 -21.47 14.21
N THR A 537 7.89 -21.26 15.51
CA THR A 537 9.16 -20.88 16.14
C THR A 537 9.94 -22.08 16.69
N SER A 538 9.31 -23.26 16.66
CA SER A 538 9.89 -24.56 16.99
C SER A 538 10.04 -25.39 15.73
N SER A 539 11.06 -26.25 15.68
CA SER A 539 11.31 -27.15 14.55
C SER A 539 10.47 -28.43 14.57
N GLU A 540 9.21 -28.27 14.98
CA GLU A 540 8.23 -29.34 15.08
C GLU A 540 6.83 -28.85 14.69
N TYR A 541 6.06 -29.76 14.12
CA TYR A 541 4.66 -29.56 13.78
C TYR A 541 3.88 -30.86 14.01
N THR A 542 2.71 -30.78 14.67
CA THR A 542 1.83 -31.95 14.80
C THR A 542 0.57 -31.74 13.96
N ASP A 543 0.43 -32.57 12.93
CA ASP A 543 -0.72 -32.59 12.05
C ASP A 543 -1.84 -33.47 12.64
N TYR A 544 -2.91 -32.83 13.10
CA TYR A 544 -4.10 -33.51 13.62
C TYR A 544 -5.18 -33.73 12.57
N VAL A 545 -5.02 -33.20 11.36
CA VAL A 545 -6.03 -33.23 10.29
C VAL A 545 -5.64 -34.28 9.26
N VAL A 546 -5.54 -35.53 9.73
CA VAL A 546 -5.10 -36.69 8.95
C VAL A 546 -6.14 -37.81 9.00
N TRP A 547 -6.37 -38.47 7.86
CA TRP A 547 -7.37 -39.54 7.73
C TRP A 547 -6.73 -40.93 7.53
N GLU A 548 -7.38 -41.98 8.04
CA GLU A 548 -6.93 -43.36 7.82
C GLU A 548 -6.94 -43.70 6.32
N GLY A 549 -5.85 -44.34 5.86
CA GLY A 549 -5.71 -44.75 4.46
C GLY A 549 -5.27 -43.64 3.50
N VAL A 550 -5.08 -42.40 3.97
CA VAL A 550 -4.51 -41.29 3.19
C VAL A 550 -3.02 -41.16 3.51
N THR A 551 -2.21 -41.00 2.46
CA THR A 551 -0.79 -40.67 2.62
C THR A 551 -0.59 -39.18 2.44
N TYR A 552 0.06 -38.55 3.41
CA TYR A 552 0.42 -37.12 3.37
C TYR A 552 1.91 -36.98 3.13
N THR A 553 2.27 -35.99 2.33
CA THR A 553 3.66 -35.63 2.03
C THR A 553 3.91 -34.20 2.49
N TYR A 554 4.98 -33.98 3.25
CA TYR A 554 5.33 -32.71 3.85
C TYR A 554 6.66 -32.18 3.32
N VAL A 555 6.77 -30.87 3.20
CA VAL A 555 8.04 -30.12 3.07
C VAL A 555 8.01 -28.92 4.00
N VAL A 556 9.16 -28.40 4.38
CA VAL A 556 9.27 -27.25 5.28
C VAL A 556 10.19 -26.20 4.66
N THR A 557 9.85 -24.92 4.84
CA THR A 557 10.76 -23.79 4.58
C THR A 557 11.05 -23.07 5.90
N ALA A 558 12.24 -22.48 6.01
CA ALA A 558 12.57 -21.51 7.03
C ALA A 558 12.25 -20.10 6.51
N VAL A 559 11.93 -19.18 7.42
CA VAL A 559 11.53 -17.80 7.13
C VAL A 559 12.34 -16.87 8.02
N ASP A 560 12.99 -15.88 7.42
CA ASP A 560 13.77 -14.87 8.15
C ASP A 560 12.88 -13.76 8.73
N ILE A 561 13.47 -12.86 9.53
CA ILE A 561 12.80 -11.66 10.06
C ILE A 561 12.35 -10.65 9.00
N ALA A 562 12.88 -10.74 7.77
CA ALA A 562 12.49 -9.90 6.63
C ALA A 562 11.28 -10.48 5.87
N GLY A 563 10.88 -11.73 6.15
CA GLY A 563 9.78 -12.44 5.51
C GLY A 563 10.19 -13.22 4.25
N THR A 564 11.48 -13.43 4.00
CA THR A 564 12.01 -14.26 2.92
C THR A 564 11.94 -15.73 3.31
N GLU A 565 11.42 -16.57 2.42
CA GLU A 565 11.35 -18.01 2.64
C GLU A 565 12.54 -18.73 1.97
N SER A 566 13.06 -19.75 2.64
CA SER A 566 14.07 -20.66 2.11
C SER A 566 13.55 -21.47 0.92
N ILE A 567 14.46 -22.17 0.23
CA ILE A 567 14.05 -23.33 -0.56
C ILE A 567 13.44 -24.41 0.38
N VAL A 568 12.50 -25.19 -0.15
CA VAL A 568 11.84 -26.28 0.60
C VAL A 568 12.82 -27.40 0.97
N SER A 569 12.60 -28.03 2.12
CA SER A 569 13.29 -29.24 2.57
C SER A 569 13.13 -30.43 1.61
N GLN A 570 13.81 -31.54 1.89
CA GLN A 570 13.38 -32.82 1.33
C GLN A 570 11.95 -33.13 1.75
N SER A 571 11.19 -33.79 0.86
CA SER A 571 9.84 -34.23 1.20
C SER A 571 9.86 -35.54 1.97
N VAL A 572 8.94 -35.69 2.93
CA VAL A 572 8.69 -36.94 3.64
C VAL A 572 7.22 -37.28 3.63
N SER A 573 6.91 -38.57 3.52
CA SER A 573 5.54 -39.05 3.51
C SER A 573 5.25 -39.91 4.72
N ALA A 574 4.05 -39.77 5.28
CA ALA A 574 3.53 -40.62 6.34
C ALA A 574 2.03 -40.86 6.14
N ALA A 575 1.57 -42.01 6.62
CA ALA A 575 0.15 -42.37 6.68
C ALA A 575 -0.13 -42.91 8.09
N LEU A 576 -1.37 -42.77 8.57
CA LEU A 576 -1.74 -43.31 9.87
C LEU A 576 -1.49 -44.83 9.93
N SER A 577 -0.81 -45.27 10.98
CA SER A 577 -0.59 -46.68 11.25
C SER A 577 -1.95 -47.33 11.47
N THR A 578 -2.25 -48.33 10.64
CA THR A 578 -3.48 -49.11 10.80
C THR A 578 -3.43 -49.77 12.17
N VAL A 579 -4.44 -49.53 13.01
CA VAL A 579 -4.57 -50.25 14.28
C VAL A 579 -4.71 -51.73 13.94
N VAL A 580 -3.65 -52.52 14.20
CA VAL A 580 -3.73 -53.98 14.09
C VAL A 580 -4.62 -54.46 15.24
N THR A 581 -5.89 -54.70 14.95
CA THR A 581 -6.78 -55.38 15.88
C THR A 581 -6.25 -56.80 16.08
N ILE A 582 -5.58 -57.05 17.21
CA ILE A 582 -5.21 -58.41 17.61
C ILE A 582 -6.52 -59.12 17.99
N VAL A 583 -7.05 -59.93 17.07
CA VAL A 583 -8.12 -60.86 17.38
C VAL A 583 -7.51 -61.96 18.24
N LEU A 584 -7.76 -61.92 19.55
CA LEU A 584 -7.42 -63.04 20.42
C LEU A 584 -8.25 -64.27 20.00
N PRO A 585 -7.65 -65.47 19.92
CA PRO A 585 -8.41 -66.68 19.63
C PRO A 585 -9.48 -66.89 20.71
N PRO A 586 -10.66 -67.43 20.36
CA PRO A 586 -11.72 -67.69 21.33
C PRO A 586 -11.20 -68.59 22.44
N SER A 587 -11.47 -68.23 23.70
CA SER A 587 -11.14 -69.05 24.85
C SER A 587 -11.84 -70.41 24.71
N GLU A 588 -11.08 -71.50 24.75
CA GLU A 588 -11.65 -72.84 24.82
C GLU A 588 -12.57 -72.94 26.05
N GLU A 589 -13.84 -73.29 25.82
CA GLU A 589 -14.77 -73.60 26.91
C GLU A 589 -14.24 -74.78 27.73
N PRO A 590 -14.41 -74.77 29.06
CA PRO A 590 -13.99 -75.88 29.90
C PRO A 590 -14.86 -77.11 29.59
N PRO A 591 -14.28 -78.32 29.57
CA PRO A 591 -15.04 -79.53 29.32
C PRO A 591 -16.06 -79.78 30.44
N THR A 592 -17.26 -80.17 30.02
CA THR A 592 -18.46 -80.45 30.83
C THR A 592 -18.26 -81.46 31.94
#